data_AF-A0AB73M4W6-F1
#
_entry.id   AF-A0AB73M4W6-F1
#
_cell.length_a   1.000
_cell.length_b   1.000
_cell.length_c   1.000
_cell.angle_alpha   90.00
_cell.angle_beta   90.00
_cell.angle_gamma   90.00
#
_symmetry.space_group_name_H-M   'P 1'
#
loop_
_entity.id
_entity.type
_entity.pdbx_description
1 polymer ?
#
loop_
_entity_poly.entity_id
_entity_poly.type
_entity_poly.pdbx_seq_one_letter_code
_entity_poly.pdbx_strand_id
1 'polypeptide(L)' 'MTVSPKLEIIVRELKEKGYSSLYIESFIEGFYIGYFKAKTETARNMLKKGFELDVVLRITGFTEQGLKDYGVI' A
#
# COMPACT_ATOMS: atom_id res chain seq x y z
N MET A 1 -3.41 -9.47 -5.14
CA MET A 1 -2.67 -8.57 -4.23
C MET A 1 -1.29 -9.18 -4.04
N THR A 2 -0.27 -8.65 -4.68
CA THR A 2 1.09 -9.23 -4.64
C THR A 2 1.73 -8.83 -3.33
N VAL A 3 2.09 -9.82 -2.49
CA VAL A 3 2.78 -9.57 -1.23
C VAL A 3 4.18 -9.06 -1.57
N SER A 4 4.57 -7.92 -0.97
CA SER A 4 5.95 -7.43 -1.09
C SER A 4 6.90 -8.54 -0.62
N PRO A 5 8.01 -8.83 -1.34
CA PRO A 5 8.96 -9.86 -0.92
C PRO A 5 9.45 -9.66 0.52
N LYS A 6 9.53 -8.40 0.99
CA LYS A 6 9.88 -8.05 2.36
C LYS A 6 8.80 -8.47 3.38
N LEU A 7 7.53 -8.32 3.02
CA LEU A 7 6.41 -8.72 3.88
C LEU A 7 6.32 -10.26 3.96
N GLU A 8 6.61 -10.98 2.88
CA GLU A 8 6.63 -12.46 2.90
C GLU A 8 7.67 -13.02 3.87
N ILE A 9 8.87 -12.43 3.90
CA ILE A 9 9.93 -12.81 4.84
C ILE A 9 9.46 -12.63 6.29
N ILE A 10 8.88 -11.47 6.61
CA ILE A 10 8.36 -11.18 7.96
C ILE A 10 7.26 -12.17 8.34
N VAL A 11 6.31 -12.42 7.44
CA VAL A 11 5.21 -13.38 7.67
C VAL A 11 5.76 -14.77 7.95
N ARG A 12 6.79 -15.22 7.24
CA ARG A 12 7.45 -16.51 7.50
C ARG A 12 8.08 -16.55 8.89
N GLU A 13 8.84 -15.53 9.27
CA GLU A 13 9.45 -15.44 10.61
C GLU A 13 8.40 -15.45 11.74
N LEU A 14 7.27 -14.76 11.56
CA LEU A 14 6.18 -14.77 12.53
C LEU A 14 5.55 -16.17 12.68
N LYS A 15 5.40 -16.91 11.58
CA LYS A 15 4.94 -18.31 11.63
C LYS A 15 5.93 -19.20 12.38
N GLU A 16 7.22 -19.07 12.11
CA GLU A 16 8.28 -19.85 12.77
C GLU A 16 8.37 -19.56 14.28
N LYS A 17 8.09 -18.31 14.68
CA LYS A 17 8.00 -17.91 16.11
C LYS A 17 6.71 -18.35 16.80
N GLY A 18 5.78 -18.99 16.09
CA GLY A 18 4.54 -19.52 16.66
C GLY A 18 3.45 -18.47 16.92
N TYR A 19 3.49 -17.31 16.25
CA TYR A 19 2.38 -16.36 16.33
C TYR A 19 1.10 -16.94 15.73
N SER A 20 -0.06 -16.57 16.29
CA SER A 20 -1.35 -17.05 15.80
C SER A 20 -1.64 -16.55 14.38
N SER A 21 -2.39 -17.34 13.60
CA SER A 21 -2.84 -16.93 12.27
C SER A 21 -3.60 -15.61 12.30
N LEU A 22 -4.45 -15.41 13.33
CA LEU A 22 -5.19 -14.16 13.53
C LEU A 22 -4.26 -12.95 13.65
N TYR A 23 -3.18 -13.06 14.44
CA TYR A 23 -2.21 -11.97 14.57
C TYR A 23 -1.54 -11.65 13.24
N ILE A 24 -1.14 -12.68 12.49
CA ILE A 24 -0.47 -12.54 11.19
C ILE A 24 -1.40 -11.88 10.17
N GLU A 25 -2.68 -12.27 10.14
CA GLU A 25 -3.69 -11.65 9.27
C GLU A 25 -3.88 -10.17 9.61
N SER A 26 -4.07 -9.83 10.88
CA SER A 26 -4.18 -8.43 11.33
C SER A 26 -2.93 -7.61 11.02
N PHE A 27 -1.75 -8.22 11.13
CA PHE A 27 -0.49 -7.58 10.77
C PHE A 27 -0.40 -7.27 9.26
N ILE A 28 -0.76 -8.23 8.41
CA ILE A 28 -0.79 -8.05 6.95
C ILE A 28 -1.80 -6.96 6.57
N GLU A 29 -3.00 -6.99 7.15
CA GLU A 29 -4.03 -5.98 6.91
C GLU A 29 -3.54 -4.58 7.29
N GLY A 30 -3.00 -4.42 8.49
CA GLY A 30 -2.44 -3.15 8.97
C GLY A 30 -1.30 -2.64 8.08
N PHE A 31 -0.43 -3.53 7.60
CA PHE A 31 0.63 -3.18 6.66
C PHE A 31 0.06 -2.60 5.36
N TYR A 32 -0.95 -3.25 4.76
CA TYR A 32 -1.55 -2.77 3.51
C TYR A 32 -2.31 -1.46 3.71
N ILE A 33 -3.04 -1.31 4.82
CA ILE A 33 -3.70 -0.04 5.16
C ILE A 33 -2.68 1.10 5.21
N GLY A 34 -1.57 0.91 5.93
CA GLY A 34 -0.50 1.91 6.02
C GLY A 34 0.15 2.20 4.66
N TYR A 35 0.45 1.15 3.89
CA TYR A 35 1.06 1.26 2.57
C TYR A 35 0.19 2.05 1.59
N PHE A 36 -1.10 1.72 1.47
CA PHE A 36 -2.01 2.43 0.58
C PHE A 36 -2.26 3.87 1.06
N LYS A 37 -2.40 4.11 2.36
CA LYS A 37 -2.55 5.47 2.91
C LYS A 37 -1.36 6.38 2.57
N ALA A 38 -0.13 5.87 2.72
CA ALA A 38 1.07 6.64 2.38
C ALA A 38 1.15 6.94 0.87
N LYS A 39 0.79 5.97 0.01
CA LYS A 39 0.75 6.18 -1.43
C LYS A 39 -0.32 7.18 -1.87
N THR A 40 -1.53 7.11 -1.31
CA THR A 40 -2.62 8.03 -1.68
C THR A 40 -2.31 9.45 -1.23
N GLU A 41 -1.70 9.63 -0.05
CA GLU A 41 -1.19 10.92 0.41
C GLU A 41 -0.10 11.46 -0.53
N THR A 42 0.83 10.60 -0.95
CA THR A 42 1.87 10.97 -1.94
C THR A 42 1.24 11.43 -3.25
N ALA A 43 0.29 10.65 -3.80
CA ALA A 43 -0.42 11.00 -5.04
C ALA A 43 -1.12 12.37 -4.91
N ARG A 44 -1.85 12.58 -3.81
CA ARG A 44 -2.55 13.84 -3.53
C ARG A 44 -1.58 15.01 -3.44
N ASN A 45 -0.45 14.84 -2.77
CA ASN A 45 0.56 15.90 -2.63
C ASN A 45 1.24 16.24 -3.96
N MET A 46 1.48 15.26 -4.82
CA MET A 46 2.01 15.50 -6.16
C MET A 46 1.01 16.28 -7.03
N LEU A 47 -0.26 15.86 -7.06
CA LEU A 47 -1.30 16.58 -7.81
C LEU A 47 -1.45 18.03 -7.32
N LYS A 48 -1.43 18.25 -5.99
CA LYS A 48 -1.44 19.61 -5.40
C LYS A 48 -0.23 20.46 -5.81
N LYS A 49 0.90 19.83 -6.12
CA LYS A 49 2.12 20.50 -6.61
C LYS A 49 2.11 20.69 -8.14
N GLY A 50 1.03 20.35 -8.83
CA GLY A 50 0.87 20.54 -10.27
C GLY A 50 1.51 19.44 -11.12
N PHE A 51 1.83 18.27 -10.54
CA PHE A 51 2.28 17.13 -11.34
C PHE A 51 1.15 16.59 -12.21
N GLU A 52 1.46 16.24 -13.46
CA GLU A 52 0.51 15.62 -14.38
C GLU A 52 0.06 14.24 -13.89
N LEU A 53 -1.19 13.88 -14.20
CA LEU A 53 -1.80 12.63 -13.74
C LEU A 53 -0.99 11.40 -14.18
N ASP A 54 -0.50 11.38 -15.42
CA ASP A 54 0.31 10.27 -15.94
C ASP A 54 1.61 10.06 -15.14
N VAL A 55 2.27 11.15 -14.73
CA VAL A 55 3.46 11.13 -13.87
C VAL A 55 3.11 10.56 -12.50
N VAL A 56 1.99 11.00 -11.92
CA VAL A 56 1.50 10.52 -10.62
C VAL A 56 1.20 9.02 -10.68
N LEU A 57 0.50 8.54 -11.70
CA LEU A 57 0.18 7.13 -11.89
C LEU A 57 1.45 6.27 -12.04
N ARG A 58 2.42 6.73 -12.86
CA ARG A 58 3.71 6.01 -13.02
C ARG A 58 4.52 5.92 -11.73
N ILE A 59 4.63 7.02 -10.97
CA ILE A 59 5.44 7.05 -9.74
C ILE A 59 4.76 6.25 -8.62
N THR A 60 3.46 6.46 -8.43
CA THR A 60 2.73 5.82 -7.33
C THR A 60 2.30 4.39 -7.67
N GLY A 61 2.34 3.99 -8.94
CA GLY A 61 1.85 2.69 -9.41
C GLY A 61 0.35 2.51 -9.22
N PHE A 62 -0.41 3.59 -9.00
CA PHE A 62 -1.87 3.54 -9.00
C PHE A 62 -2.42 3.51 -10.42
N THR A 63 -3.63 2.97 -10.54
CA THR A 63 -4.49 3.21 -11.69
C THR A 63 -5.33 4.46 -11.42
N GLU A 64 -5.86 5.08 -12.48
CA GLU A 64 -6.76 6.22 -12.33
C GLU A 64 -8.00 5.85 -11.51
N GLN A 65 -8.59 4.67 -11.78
CA GLN A 65 -9.72 4.17 -10.98
C GLN A 65 -9.33 3.99 -9.51
N GLY A 66 -8.13 3.48 -9.23
CA GLY A 66 -7.64 3.38 -7.86
C GLY A 66 -7.57 4.74 -7.16
N LEU A 67 -7.10 5.78 -7.84
CA LEU A 67 -7.11 7.13 -7.26
C LEU A 67 -8.53 7.64 -6.95
N LYS A 68 -9.52 7.34 -7.80
CA LYS A 68 -10.94 7.66 -7.57
C LYS A 68 -11.51 6.89 -6.38
N ASP A 69 -11.25 5.58 -6.31
CA ASP A 69 -11.72 4.71 -5.24
C ASP A 69 -11.19 5.17 -3.87
N TYR A 70 -9.97 5.71 -3.84
CA TYR A 70 -9.36 6.28 -2.64
C TYR A 70 -9.67 7.78 -2.41
N GLY A 71 -10.51 8.42 -3.23
CA GLY A 71 -10.88 9.83 -3.09
C GLY A 71 -9.69 10.78 -3.20
N VAL A 72 -8.73 10.47 -4.07
CA VAL A 72 -7.59 11.34 -4.37
C VAL A 72 -7.96 12.34 -5.45
N ILE A 73 -8.72 11.91 -6.45
CA ILE A 73 -9.27 12.69 -7.57
C ILE A 73 -10.74 12.39 -7.79
#